data_AF-M0F173-F1
#
_entry.id   AF-M0F173-F1
#
_cell.length_a   1.000
_cell.length_b   1.000
_cell.length_c   1.000
_cell.angle_alpha   90.00
_cell.angle_beta   90.00
_cell.angle_gamma   90.00
#
_symmetry.space_group_name_H-M   'P 1'
#
loop_
_entity.id
_entity.type
_entity.pdbx_description
1 polymer ?
#
loop_
_entity_poly.entity_id
_entity_poly.type
_entity_poly.pdbx_seq_one_letter_code
_entity_poly.pdbx_strand_id
1 'polypeptide(L)' 'MPPDVPATVSTADADETCAYCGSRISDHDPIPVRGRDDGCGSPTCFCNYACLSAHADEQDLSAGNACEWSPGE' A
#
# COMPACT_ATOMS: atom_id res chain seq x y z
N MET A 1 -3.12 -16.35 27.64
CA MET A 1 -3.26 -15.21 26.71
C MET A 1 -1.87 -14.91 26.20
N PRO A 2 -1.54 -15.14 24.93
CA PRO A 2 -0.22 -14.78 24.39
C PRO A 2 -0.06 -13.25 24.42
N PRO A 3 1.17 -12.73 24.63
CA PRO A 3 1.41 -11.29 24.61
C PRO A 3 1.18 -10.74 23.20
N ASP A 4 0.36 -9.71 23.13
CA ASP A 4 0.13 -8.85 21.96
C ASP A 4 1.46 -8.26 21.51
N VAL A 5 2.07 -8.82 20.46
CA VAL A 5 3.21 -8.19 19.80
C VAL A 5 2.64 -7.12 18.87
N PRO A 6 2.95 -5.83 19.08
CA PRO A 6 2.48 -4.80 18.17
C PRO A 6 3.03 -5.13 16.78
N ALA A 7 2.16 -5.24 15.78
CA ALA A 7 2.59 -5.36 14.40
C ALA A 7 3.36 -4.10 14.04
N THR A 8 4.69 -4.18 14.04
CA THR A 8 5.53 -3.09 13.57
C THR A 8 5.25 -2.93 12.08
N VAL A 9 4.57 -1.85 11.72
CA VAL A 9 4.57 -1.36 10.35
C VAL A 9 6.03 -0.97 10.11
N SER A 10 6.78 -1.80 9.37
CA SER A 10 8.08 -1.39 8.86
C SER A 10 7.88 -0.08 8.12
N THR A 11 8.33 1.00 8.74
CA THR A 11 8.38 2.32 8.13
C THR A 11 9.29 2.18 6.93
N ALA A 12 8.77 2.57 5.77
CA ALA A 12 9.46 2.54 4.50
C ALA A 12 10.91 3.05 4.61
N ASP A 13 11.84 2.42 3.90
CA ASP A 13 13.24 2.80 3.93
C ASP A 13 13.39 4.27 3.48
N ALA A 14 14.31 5.01 4.11
CA ALA A 14 14.44 6.46 3.90
C ALA A 14 14.81 6.87 2.46
N ASP A 15 15.24 5.92 1.62
CA ASP A 15 15.56 6.14 0.20
C ASP A 15 14.42 5.69 -0.74
N GLU A 16 13.29 5.25 -0.20
CA GLU A 16 12.20 4.73 -1.02
C GLU A 16 11.48 5.86 -1.80
N THR A 17 11.16 5.57 -3.05
CA THR A 17 10.53 6.50 -3.98
C THR A 17 9.06 6.16 -4.16
N CYS A 18 8.22 7.18 -4.30
CA CYS A 18 6.81 6.99 -4.58
C CYS A 18 6.62 6.24 -5.89
N ALA A 19 5.86 5.14 -5.84
CA ALA A 19 5.59 4.32 -7.02
C ALA A 19 4.79 5.05 -8.11
N TYR A 20 4.15 6.19 -7.78
CA TYR A 20 3.40 7.01 -8.72
C TYR A 20 4.26 8.15 -9.31
N CYS A 21 4.73 9.08 -8.47
CA CYS A 21 5.41 10.29 -8.95
C CYS A 21 6.94 10.21 -8.95
N GLY A 22 7.55 9.15 -8.41
CA GLY A 22 9.00 8.97 -8.33
C GLY A 22 9.71 9.87 -7.30
N SER A 23 8.99 10.75 -6.60
CA SER A 23 9.55 11.58 -5.53
C SER A 23 9.99 10.74 -4.33
N ARG A 24 10.97 11.25 -3.57
CA ARG A 24 11.35 10.66 -2.28
C ARG A 24 10.18 10.74 -1.31
N ILE A 25 9.79 9.60 -0.75
CA ILE A 25 8.65 9.56 0.16
C ILE A 25 8.97 10.17 1.54
N SER A 26 10.27 10.23 1.90
CA SER A 26 10.77 10.78 3.17
C SER A 26 10.52 12.28 3.34
N ASP A 27 10.24 13.01 2.26
CA ASP A 27 9.90 14.43 2.29
C ASP A 27 8.42 14.68 2.65
N HIS A 28 7.63 13.60 2.77
CA HIS A 28 6.19 13.62 2.98
C HIS A 28 5.77 12.68 4.13
N ASP A 29 4.46 12.59 4.39
CA ASP A 29 3.86 11.58 5.28
C ASP A 29 3.45 10.37 4.44
N PRO A 30 4.31 9.34 4.32
CA PRO A 30 4.12 8.28 3.34
C PRO A 30 2.99 7.33 3.72
N ILE A 31 2.27 6.85 2.71
CA ILE A 31 1.27 5.79 2.84
C ILE A 31 1.88 4.48 2.32
N PRO A 32 2.29 3.54 3.20
CA PRO A 32 2.75 2.23 2.79
C PRO A 32 1.55 1.31 2.51
N VAL A 33 1.51 0.71 1.33
CA VAL A 33 0.49 -0.29 0.96
C VAL A 33 1.18 -1.64 0.77
N ARG A 34 0.80 -2.62 1.59
CA ARG A 34 1.22 -4.02 1.38
C ARG A 34 0.27 -4.68 0.40
N GLY A 35 0.80 -5.22 -0.69
CA GLY A 35 0.05 -6.13 -1.55
C GLY A 35 -0.36 -7.38 -0.77
N ARG A 36 -1.51 -7.96 -1.12
CA ARG A 36 -2.00 -9.21 -0.52
C ARG A 36 -1.17 -10.45 -0.91
N ASP A 37 -0.14 -10.30 -1.73
CA ASP A 37 0.75 -11.42 -2.07
C ASP A 37 1.41 -11.94 -0.79
N ASP A 38 1.05 -13.16 -0.42
CA ASP A 38 1.43 -13.88 0.80
C ASP A 38 2.95 -14.04 0.91
N GLY A 39 3.63 -12.98 1.31
CA GLY A 39 5.03 -12.97 1.74
C GLY A 39 6.04 -12.69 0.63
N CYS A 40 6.78 -11.58 0.80
CA CYS A 40 8.00 -11.21 0.06
C CYS A 40 7.84 -10.29 -1.17
N GLY A 41 6.83 -9.42 -1.18
CA GLY A 41 6.91 -8.17 -1.94
C GLY A 41 7.29 -7.01 -1.02
N SER A 42 8.27 -6.19 -1.38
CA SER A 42 8.45 -4.89 -0.70
C SER A 42 7.14 -4.11 -0.76
N PRO A 43 6.69 -3.47 0.33
CA PRO A 43 5.49 -2.64 0.30
C PRO A 43 5.64 -1.55 -0.76
N THR A 44 4.55 -1.21 -1.45
CA THR A 44 4.53 -0.08 -2.37
C THR A 44 4.23 1.18 -1.57
N CYS A 45 5.15 2.13 -1.54
CA CYS A 45 4.93 3.39 -0.84
C CYS A 45 4.52 4.55 -1.75
N PHE A 46 3.70 5.44 -1.20
CA PHE A 46 3.18 6.63 -1.88
C PHE A 46 3.41 7.88 -1.04
N CYS A 47 3.70 9.02 -1.67
CA CYS A 47 3.92 10.30 -0.96
C CYS A 47 2.69 10.79 -0.19
N ASN A 48 1.48 10.47 -0.66
CA ASN A 48 0.22 10.88 -0.06
C ASN A 48 -0.95 10.10 -0.71
N TYR A 49 -2.16 10.33 -0.19
CA TYR A 49 -3.38 9.71 -0.69
C TYR A 49 -3.68 10.04 -2.16
N ALA A 50 -3.33 11.23 -2.65
CA ALA A 50 -3.57 11.59 -4.05
C ALA A 50 -2.72 10.74 -5.01
N CYS A 51 -1.44 10.50 -4.68
CA CYS A 51 -0.57 9.61 -5.46
C CYS A 51 -1.05 8.16 -5.44
N LEU A 52 -1.52 7.68 -4.28
CA LEU A 52 -2.13 6.35 -4.17
C LEU A 52 -3.39 6.23 -5.02
N SER A 53 -4.29 7.20 -4.92
CA SER A 53 -5.57 7.21 -5.63
C SER A 53 -5.37 7.25 -7.14
N ALA A 54 -4.46 8.10 -7.62
CA ALA A 54 -4.13 8.18 -9.04
C ALA A 54 -3.50 6.87 -9.56
N HIS A 55 -2.60 6.25 -8.78
CA HIS A 55 -2.06 4.94 -9.14
C HIS A 55 -3.14 3.85 -9.20
N ALA A 56 -4.07 3.84 -8.24
CA ALA A 56 -5.16 2.86 -8.23
C ALA A 56 -6.12 3.02 -9.41
N ASP A 57 -6.37 4.26 -9.84
CA ASP A 57 -7.21 4.57 -11.00
C ASP A 57 -6.51 4.16 -12.32
N GLU A 58 -5.25 4.57 -12.51
CA GLU A 58 -4.49 4.24 -13.74
C GLU A 58 -4.29 2.73 -13.93
N GLN A 59 -4.12 1.99 -12.83
CA GLN A 59 -3.91 0.55 -12.85
C GLN A 59 -5.22 -0.25 -12.73
N ASP A 60 -6.38 0.43 -12.70
CA ASP A 60 -7.71 -0.17 -12.56
C ASP A 60 -7.83 -1.10 -11.33
N LEU A 61 -7.08 -0.80 -10.25
CA LEU A 61 -7.01 -1.63 -9.03
C LEU A 61 -8.28 -1.57 -8.18
N SER A 62 -9.15 -0.60 -8.47
CA SER A 62 -10.48 -0.50 -7.86
C SER A 62 -11.51 -1.41 -8.54
N ALA A 63 -11.25 -1.87 -9.77
CA ALA A 63 -12.19 -2.68 -10.53
C ALA A 63 -12.32 -4.09 -9.94
N GLY A 64 -13.56 -4.47 -9.63
CA GLY A 64 -13.84 -5.77 -9.01
C GLY A 64 -13.32 -5.90 -7.59
N ASN A 65 -12.89 -4.80 -6.94
CA ASN A 65 -12.55 -4.86 -5.52
C ASN A 65 -13.82 -5.12 -4.70
N ALA A 66 -13.79 -6.16 -3.88
CA ALA A 66 -14.77 -6.40 -2.85
C ALA A 66 -14.04 -7.09 -1.71
N CYS A 67 -14.28 -6.66 -0.47
CA CYS A 67 -13.69 -7.31 0.71
C CYS A 67 -14.08 -8.80 0.78
N GLU A 68 -15.23 -9.14 0.18
CA GLU A 68 -15.69 -10.48 -0.16
C GLU A 68 -16.52 -10.37 -1.45
N TRP A 69 -16.21 -11.14 -2.51
CA TRP A 69 -16.95 -11.13 -3.78
C TRP A 69 -17.65 -12.48 -4.00
N SER A 70 -18.98 -12.47 -4.06
CA SER A 70 -19.81 -13.64 -4.36
C SER A 70 -20.71 -13.35 -5.56
N PRO A 71 -20.36 -13.79 -6.78
CA PRO A 71 -21.24 -13.68 -7.94
C PRO A 71 -22.29 -14.79 -7.88
N GLY A 72 -23.36 -14.58 -7.13
CA GLY A 72 -24.53 -15.46 -7.11
C GLY A 72 -24.95 -15.90 -5.72
N GLU A 73 -25.83 -15.11 -5.11
CA GLU A 73 -26.92 -15.62 -4.26
C GLU A 73 -28.25 -15.26 -4.93
#